data_AF-A0A4P8WN50-F1
#
_entry.id   AF-A0A4P8WN50-F1
#
_cell.length_a   1.000
_cell.length_b   1.000
_cell.length_c   1.000
_cell.angle_alpha   90.00
_cell.angle_beta   90.00
_cell.angle_gamma   90.00
#
_symmetry.space_group_name_H-M   'P 1'
#
loop_
_entity.id
_entity.type
_entity.pdbx_description
1 polymer ?
#
loop_
_entity_poly.entity_id
_entity_poly.type
_entity_poly.pdbx_seq_one_letter_code
_entity_poly.pdbx_strand_id
1 'polypeptide(L)' 'MKEIHEVTGHSVFTYPSEIVVELRGQTIDEEFTSITYQFEPIRSGSEQVQPREPIDDSHRNIVDNALAEAGYELMSK' A
#
# COMPACT_ATOMS: atom_id res chain seq x y z
N MET A 1 -0.74 2.49 -17.11
CA MET A 1 -2.07 2.98 -16.69
C MET A 1 -1.97 3.18 -15.18
N LYS A 2 -2.46 4.31 -14.65
CA LYS A 2 -2.51 4.57 -13.21
C LYS A 2 -3.89 4.15 -12.75
N GLU A 3 -3.99 3.06 -11.99
CA GLU A 3 -5.21 2.72 -11.28
C GLU A 3 -5.09 3.32 -9.87
N ILE A 4 -6.14 4.02 -9.43
CA ILE A 4 -6.20 4.64 -8.11
C ILE A 4 -7.39 4.02 -7.41
N HIS A 5 -7.12 3.32 -6.32
CA HIS A 5 -8.14 2.92 -5.37
C HIS A 5 -8.09 3.88 -4.19
N GLU A 6 -9.03 4.82 -4.17
CA GLU A 6 -9.26 5.69 -3.02
C GLU A 6 -10.25 4.97 -2.10
N VAL A 7 -9.75 4.52 -0.96
CA VAL A 7 -10.55 3.99 0.13
C VAL A 7 -10.32 4.91 1.32
N THR A 8 -11.35 5.21 2.10
CA THR A 8 -11.33 6.26 3.12
C THR A 8 -10.14 6.13 4.09
N GLY A 9 -9.09 6.94 3.91
CA GLY A 9 -7.87 6.94 4.74
C GLY A 9 -6.60 6.39 4.06
N HIS A 10 -6.67 5.82 2.86
CA HIS A 10 -5.51 5.32 2.12
C HIS A 10 -5.67 5.42 0.59
N SER A 11 -4.55 5.42 -0.12
CA SER A 11 -4.51 5.41 -1.58
C SER A 11 -3.48 4.40 -2.05
N VAL A 12 -3.88 3.54 -3.00
CA VAL A 12 -2.97 2.59 -3.65
C VAL A 12 -2.72 3.05 -5.09
N PHE A 13 -1.45 3.13 -5.46
CA PHE A 13 -1.00 3.49 -6.81
C PHE A 13 -0.21 2.33 -7.41
N THR A 14 -0.70 1.81 -8.54
CA THR A 14 -0.05 0.72 -9.27
C THR A 14 0.75 1.27 -10.46
N TYR A 15 2.03 0.92 -10.51
CA TYR A 15 2.95 1.20 -11.63
C TYR A 15 3.47 -0.12 -12.22
N PRO A 16 4.01 -0.12 -13.46
CA PRO A 16 4.50 -1.34 -14.11
C PRO A 16 5.57 -2.12 -13.34
N SER A 17 6.32 -1.45 -12.46
CA SER A 17 7.45 -2.02 -11.72
C SER A 17 7.34 -1.86 -10.20
N GLU A 18 6.31 -1.17 -9.71
CA GLU A 18 6.18 -0.85 -8.30
C GLU A 18 4.73 -0.58 -7.92
N ILE A 19 4.42 -0.80 -6.65
CA ILE A 19 3.14 -0.44 -6.05
C ILE A 19 3.43 0.48 -4.86
N VAL A 20 2.62 1.52 -4.70
CA VAL A 20 2.79 2.52 -3.65
C VAL A 20 1.51 2.61 -2.85
N VAL A 21 1.60 2.39 -1.55
CA VAL A 21 0.51 2.58 -0.60
C VAL A 21 0.78 3.85 0.19
N GLU A 22 -0.09 4.84 0.04
CA GLU A 22 -0.07 6.10 0.77
C GLU A 22 -1.17 6.06 1.84
N LEU A 23 -0.76 6.10 3.11
CA LEU A 23 -1.68 6.22 4.23
C LEU A 23 -1.86 7.70 4.55
N ARG A 24 -3.11 8.15 4.58
CA ARG A 24 -3.49 9.53 4.92
C ARG A 24 -4.23 9.50 6.24
N GLY A 25 -3.70 10.20 7.25
CA GLY A 25 -4.36 10.35 8.54
C GLY A 25 -5.81 10.87 8.38
N GLN A 26 -6.73 10.35 9.19
CA GLN A 26 -8.12 10.81 9.20
C GLN A 26 -8.34 11.93 10.23
N THR A 27 -8.55 13.14 9.69
CA THR A 27 -9.49 14.20 10.11
C THR A 27 -9.14 15.29 11.15
N ILE A 28 -9.38 16.52 10.66
CA ILE A 28 -9.76 17.82 11.24
C ILE A 28 -8.72 18.73 11.90
N ASP A 29 -7.69 18.27 12.62
CA ASP A 29 -6.86 19.28 13.33
C ASP A 29 -5.35 19.05 13.43
N GLU A 30 -4.78 17.88 13.16
CA GLU A 30 -3.35 17.71 13.41
C GLU A 30 -2.64 17.03 12.24
N GLU A 31 -1.55 17.69 11.84
CA GLU A 31 -0.58 17.41 10.77
C GLU A 31 -0.84 16.17 9.90
N PHE A 32 -0.99 16.41 8.59
CA PHE A 32 -0.96 15.39 7.54
C PHE A 32 0.38 14.62 7.59
N THR A 33 0.44 13.56 8.38
CA THR A 33 1.56 12.62 8.32
C THR A 33 1.24 11.64 7.21
N SER A 34 1.72 11.95 6.00
CA SER A 34 1.68 11.01 4.87
C SER A 34 2.74 9.94 5.10
N ILE A 35 2.32 8.69 5.22
CA ILE A 35 3.22 7.54 5.30
C ILE A 35 3.13 6.78 3.99
N THR A 36 4.28 6.49 3.39
CA THR A 36 4.36 5.84 2.09
C THR A 36 5.11 4.52 2.22
N TYR A 37 4.50 3.45 1.73
CA TYR A 37 5.14 2.14 1.60
C TYR A 37 5.27 1.78 0.13
N GLN A 38 6.45 1.32 -0.28
CA GLN A 38 6.73 0.89 -1.65
C GLN A 38 6.90 -0.62 -1.72
N PHE A 39 6.39 -1.19 -2.81
CA PHE A 39 6.44 -2.62 -3.05
C PHE A 39 6.90 -2.95 -4.46
N GLU A 40 7.55 -4.11 -4.59
CA GLU A 40 7.95 -4.66 -5.89
C GLU A 40 7.03 -5.82 -6.27
N PRO A 41 6.50 -5.84 -7.51
CA PRO A 41 5.70 -6.95 -8.00
C PRO A 41 6.55 -8.21 -8.15
N ILE A 42 6.00 -9.35 -7.73
CA ILE A 42 6.68 -10.64 -7.87
C ILE A 42 6.40 -11.19 -9.26
N ARG A 43 7.48 -11.39 -10.04
CA ARG A 43 7.43 -11.79 -11.46
C ARG A 43 6.80 -13.18 -11.72
N SER A 44 6.42 -13.92 -10.68
CA SER A 44 5.95 -15.31 -10.78
C SER A 44 4.45 -15.47 -11.04
N GLY A 45 3.70 -14.38 -11.30
CA GLY A 45 2.46 -14.48 -12.06
C GLY A 45 1.14 -14.34 -11.31
N SER A 46 1.12 -13.75 -10.13
CA SER A 46 -0.13 -13.21 -9.57
C SER A 46 0.20 -12.19 -8.51
N GLU A 47 -0.38 -10.99 -8.64
CA GLU A 47 -0.90 -10.10 -7.59
C GLU A 47 -0.20 -10.10 -6.22
N GLN A 48 1.10 -10.38 -6.18
CA GLN A 48 1.87 -10.53 -4.96
C GLN A 48 2.97 -9.50 -4.97
N VAL A 49 3.20 -8.93 -3.81
CA VAL A 49 4.11 -7.81 -3.66
C VAL A 49 5.04 -8.05 -2.49
N GLN A 50 6.29 -7.61 -2.64
CA GLN A 50 7.26 -7.57 -1.54
C GLN A 50 7.50 -6.12 -1.13
N PRO A 51 7.52 -5.80 0.18
CA PRO A 51 7.83 -4.45 0.62
C PRO A 51 9.32 -4.17 0.41
N ARG A 52 9.64 -2.97 -0.08
CA ARG A 52 11.03 -2.48 -0.22
C ARG A 52 11.66 -2.14 1.13
N GLU A 53 10.83 -1.72 2.07
CA GLU A 53 11.22 -1.26 3.40
C GLU A 53 10.35 -1.96 4.45
N PRO A 54 10.83 -2.15 5.69
CA PRO A 54 10.02 -2.70 6.77
C PRO A 54 8.73 -1.89 6.95
N ILE A 55 7.60 -2.60 6.98
CA ILE A 55 6.32 -1.99 7.34
C ILE A 55 6.27 -1.89 8.86
N ASP A 56 5.87 -0.72 9.37
CA ASP A 56 5.65 -0.53 10.80
C ASP A 56 4.48 -1.41 11.25
N ASP A 57 4.64 -2.18 12.33
CA ASP A 57 3.62 -3.09 12.85
C ASP A 57 2.30 -2.37 13.17
N SER A 58 2.36 -1.08 13.55
CA SER A 58 1.17 -0.26 13.80
C SER A 58 0.35 0.02 12.53
N HIS A 59 0.98 0.01 11.36
CA HIS A 59 0.34 0.25 10.06
C HIS A 59 0.14 -1.03 9.24
N ARG A 60 0.71 -2.16 9.68
CA ARG A 60 0.72 -3.43 8.95
C ARG A 60 -0.67 -3.87 8.50
N ASN A 61 -1.64 -3.87 9.41
CA ASN A 61 -3.03 -4.23 9.10
C ASN A 61 -3.66 -3.31 8.05
N ILE A 62 -3.35 -2.00 8.09
CA ILE A 62 -3.90 -1.02 7.15
C ILE A 62 -3.31 -1.27 5.76
N VAL A 63 -2.00 -1.50 5.68
CA VAL A 63 -1.29 -1.81 4.44
C VAL A 63 -1.77 -3.12 3.84
N ASP A 64 -1.91 -4.18 4.64
CA ASP A 64 -2.41 -5.48 4.20
C ASP A 64 -3.83 -5.36 3.63
N ASN A 65 -4.72 -4.61 4.31
CA ASN A 65 -6.08 -4.36 3.80
C ASN A 65 -6.07 -3.54 2.52
N ALA A 66 -5.28 -2.47 2.45
CA ALA A 66 -5.18 -1.61 1.27
C ALA A 66 -4.71 -2.38 0.03
N LEU A 67 -3.70 -3.25 0.20
CA LEU A 67 -3.22 -4.12 -0.85
C LEU A 67 -4.31 -5.13 -1.26
N ALA A 68 -4.95 -5.80 -0.30
CA ALA A 68 -5.99 -6.78 -0.59
C ALA A 68 -7.20 -6.18 -1.33
N GLU A 69 -7.62 -4.96 -0.97
CA GLU A 69 -8.66 -4.21 -1.68
C GLU A 69 -8.25 -3.86 -3.11
N ALA A 70 -6.96 -3.61 -3.33
CA ALA A 70 -6.38 -3.38 -4.64
C ALA A 70 -6.05 -4.67 -5.41
N GLY A 71 -6.43 -5.84 -4.88
CA GLY A 71 -6.18 -7.14 -5.48
C GLY A 71 -4.79 -7.69 -5.24
N TYR A 72 -3.96 -7.07 -4.38
CA TYR A 72 -2.61 -7.51 -4.07
C TYR A 72 -2.51 -8.23 -2.71
N GLU A 73 -1.65 -9.24 -2.64
CA GLU A 73 -1.28 -9.94 -1.42
C GLU A 73 0.16 -9.62 -1.03
N LEU A 74 0.35 -9.22 0.22
CA LEU A 74 1.69 -9.02 0.76
C LEU A 74 2.33 -10.37 1.08
N MET A 75 3.51 -10.62 0.54
CA MET A 75 4.28 -11.80 0.93
C MET A 75 4.74 -11.69 2.38
N SER A 76 4.22 -12.56 3.23
CA SER A 76 4.80 -12.79 4.54
C SER A 76 6.06 -13.66 4.38
N LYS A 77 7.19 -13.13 4.85
CA LYS A 77 8.45 -13.89 4.95
C LYS A 77 8.31 -15.11 5.83
#